data_AF-A0A414Y8C7-F1
#
_entry.id   AF-A0A414Y8C7-F1
#
_cell.length_a   1.000
_cell.length_b   1.000
_cell.length_c   1.000
_cell.angle_alpha   90.00
_cell.angle_beta   90.00
_cell.angle_gamma   90.00
#
_symmetry.space_group_name_H-M   'P 1'
#
loop_
_entity.id
_entity.type
_entity.pdbx_description
1 polymer ?
#
loop_
_entity_poly.entity_id
_entity_poly.type
_entity_poly.pdbx_seq_one_letter_code
_entity_poly.pdbx_strand_id
1 'polypeptide(L)'
;MDEKQRNISQLERVVSSLEYHLEKYKESKCKSKNGRLQKDRKHALDDMFTHAKYMKAELEQVYPIISDGSPSYIQFEDFGKYAESDVPDYIKTLKNYIEKLKQDTSESVE
;
A
#
# COMPACT_ATOMS: atom_id res chain seq x y z
N MET A 1 -17.19 -0.13 19.35
CA MET A 1 -16.55 -0.78 18.19
C MET A 1 -15.42 -1.60 18.75
N ASP A 2 -15.45 -2.91 18.54
CA ASP A 2 -14.32 -3.78 18.85
C ASP A 2 -13.05 -3.28 18.17
N GLU A 3 -11.94 -3.29 18.91
CA GLU A 3 -10.62 -2.90 18.41
C GLU A 3 -10.24 -3.67 17.15
N LYS A 4 -10.60 -4.97 17.09
CA LYS A 4 -10.47 -5.81 15.90
C LYS A 4 -11.23 -5.25 14.70
N GLN A 5 -12.49 -4.84 14.86
CA GLN A 5 -13.30 -4.28 13.77
C GLN A 5 -12.72 -2.96 13.28
N ARG A 6 -12.22 -2.11 14.19
CA ARG A 6 -11.55 -0.85 13.84
C ARG A 6 -10.27 -1.11 13.03
N ASN A 7 -9.48 -2.10 13.44
CA ASN A 7 -8.26 -2.50 12.74
C ASN A 7 -8.57 -3.05 11.34
N ILE A 8 -9.59 -3.90 11.19
CA ILE A 8 -10.06 -4.40 9.90
C ILE A 8 -10.44 -3.23 8.98
N SER A 9 -11.28 -2.29 9.43
CA SER A 9 -11.68 -1.14 8.62
C SER A 9 -10.50 -0.25 8.23
N GLN A 10 -9.51 -0.08 9.11
CA GLN A 10 -8.30 0.69 8.81
C GLN A 10 -7.45 -0.01 7.75
N LEU A 11 -7.26 -1.33 7.86
CA LEU A 11 -6.50 -2.13 6.89
C LEU A 11 -7.18 -2.14 5.50
N GLU A 12 -8.50 -2.27 5.44
CA GLU A 12 -9.26 -2.19 4.18
C GLU A 12 -9.08 -0.83 3.50
N ARG A 13 -9.16 0.26 4.28
CA ARG A 13 -8.93 1.61 3.76
C ARG A 13 -7.51 1.77 3.20
N VAL A 14 -6.51 1.22 3.89
CA VAL A 14 -5.12 1.24 3.41
C VAL A 14 -4.98 0.44 2.13
N VAL A 15 -5.57 -0.76 2.03
CA VAL A 15 -5.54 -1.56 0.80
C VAL A 15 -6.08 -0.76 -0.40
N SER A 16 -7.22 -0.10 -0.26
CA SER A 16 -7.76 0.75 -1.34
C SER A 16 -6.85 1.94 -1.67
N SER A 17 -6.23 2.56 -0.67
CA SER A 17 -5.27 3.65 -0.85
C SER A 17 -4.03 3.19 -1.62
N LEU A 18 -3.49 2.01 -1.28
CA LEU A 18 -2.34 1.41 -1.95
C LEU A 18 -2.66 1.06 -3.42
N GLU A 19 -3.82 0.49 -3.69
CA GLU A 19 -4.25 0.18 -5.07
C GLU A 19 -4.33 1.46 -5.93
N TYR A 20 -4.95 2.51 -5.38
CA TYR A 20 -5.05 3.81 -6.04
C TYR A 20 -3.66 4.41 -6.32
N HIS A 21 -2.81 4.51 -5.30
CA HIS A 21 -1.50 5.12 -5.45
C HIS A 21 -0.55 4.29 -6.32
N LEU A 22 -0.67 2.97 -6.33
CA LEU A 22 0.08 2.10 -7.22
C LEU A 22 -0.32 2.30 -8.68
N GLU A 23 -1.63 2.46 -8.96
CA GLU A 23 -2.11 2.83 -10.29
C GLU A 23 -1.51 4.17 -10.73
N LYS A 24 -1.62 5.21 -9.88
CA LYS A 24 -1.08 6.53 -10.21
C LYS A 24 0.43 6.56 -10.35
N TYR A 25 1.15 5.78 -9.54
CA TYR A 25 2.59 5.57 -9.69
C TYR A 25 2.92 5.04 -11.09
N LYS A 26 2.22 3.99 -11.55
CA LYS A 26 2.44 3.38 -12.88
C LYS A 26 2.13 4.37 -14.01
N GLU A 27 1.04 5.13 -13.89
CA GLU A 27 0.70 6.18 -14.85
C GLU A 27 1.79 7.26 -14.94
N SER A 28 2.23 7.78 -13.79
CA SER A 28 3.26 8.82 -13.71
C SER A 28 4.62 8.31 -14.19
N LYS A 29 4.99 7.07 -13.89
CA LYS A 29 6.18 6.41 -14.45
C LYS A 29 6.12 6.34 -15.98
N CYS A 30 4.98 5.95 -16.55
CA CYS A 30 4.77 5.93 -18.00
C CYS A 30 4.92 7.33 -18.61
N LYS A 31 4.28 8.35 -18.01
CA LYS A 31 4.37 9.76 -18.44
C LYS A 31 5.81 10.31 -18.32
N SER A 32 6.54 9.94 -17.28
CA SER A 32 7.94 10.36 -17.09
C SER A 32 8.87 9.87 -18.20
N LYS A 33 8.56 8.71 -18.79
CA LYS A 33 9.33 8.12 -19.91
C LYS A 33 8.89 8.68 -21.26
N ASN A 34 7.59 8.90 -21.46
CA ASN A 34 6.99 9.16 -22.77
C ASN A 34 6.61 10.64 -23.02
N GLY A 35 6.75 11.51 -22.02
CA GLY A 35 6.38 12.93 -22.14
C GLY A 35 7.18 13.67 -23.23
N ARG A 36 6.48 14.49 -24.01
CA ARG A 36 7.07 15.22 -25.15
C ARG A 36 8.08 16.27 -24.70
N LEU A 37 7.80 17.00 -23.63
CA LEU A 37 8.69 18.04 -23.09
C LEU A 37 9.48 17.51 -21.89
N GLN A 38 10.71 18.01 -21.70
CA GLN A 38 11.53 17.63 -20.54
C GLN A 38 10.89 18.04 -19.22
N LYS A 39 10.25 19.22 -19.16
CA LYS A 39 9.55 19.70 -17.97
C LYS A 39 8.41 18.77 -17.55
N ASP A 40 7.64 18.25 -18.52
CA ASP A 40 6.51 17.36 -18.27
C ASP A 40 7.00 16.00 -17.75
N ARG A 41 8.09 15.48 -18.33
CA ARG A 41 8.73 14.24 -17.86
C ARG A 41 9.26 14.38 -16.44
N LYS A 42 9.87 15.51 -16.10
CA LYS A 42 10.36 15.79 -14.75
C LYS A 42 9.20 15.87 -13.75
N HIS A 43 8.13 16.60 -14.09
CA HIS A 43 6.96 16.70 -13.23
C HIS A 43 6.32 15.32 -12.99
N ALA A 44 6.18 14.51 -14.03
CA ALA A 44 5.67 13.14 -13.90
C ALA A 44 6.59 12.23 -13.07
N LEU A 45 7.90 12.45 -13.10
CA LEU A 45 8.84 11.74 -12.22
C LEU A 45 8.65 12.15 -10.75
N ASP A 46 8.47 13.46 -10.49
CA ASP A 46 8.18 13.97 -9.15
C ASP A 46 6.84 13.43 -8.62
N ASP A 47 5.81 13.35 -9.47
CA ASP A 47 4.51 12.74 -9.15
C ASP A 47 4.64 11.24 -8.83
N MET A 48 5.43 10.51 -9.61
CA MET A 48 5.73 9.10 -9.37
C MET A 48 6.31 8.89 -7.97
N PHE A 49 7.34 9.66 -7.59
CA PHE A 49 7.93 9.58 -6.25
C PHE A 49 6.97 10.05 -5.15
N THR A 50 6.08 10.99 -5.47
CA THR A 50 5.05 11.44 -4.53
C THR A 50 4.07 10.32 -4.19
N HIS A 51 3.57 9.58 -5.19
CA HIS A 51 2.72 8.42 -4.94
C HIS A 51 3.43 7.30 -4.16
N ALA A 52 4.71 7.07 -4.44
CA ALA A 52 5.51 6.12 -3.65
C ALA A 52 5.63 6.53 -2.18
N LYS A 53 5.82 7.83 -1.90
CA LYS A 53 5.84 8.34 -0.51
C LYS A 53 4.51 8.14 0.21
N TYR A 54 3.38 8.37 -0.48
CA TYR A 54 2.06 8.12 0.11
C TYR A 54 1.85 6.65 0.43
N MET A 55 2.16 5.73 -0.49
CA MET A 55 2.07 4.29 -0.22
C MET A 55 2.91 3.86 0.97
N LYS A 56 4.16 4.36 1.05
CA LYS A 56 5.02 4.11 2.21
C LYS A 56 4.39 4.60 3.52
N ALA A 57 3.87 5.82 3.55
CA ALA A 57 3.26 6.40 4.75
C ALA A 57 2.00 5.63 5.19
N GLU A 58 1.19 5.14 4.25
CA GLU A 58 0.02 4.29 4.56
C GLU A 58 0.45 2.96 5.18
N LEU A 59 1.50 2.31 4.64
CA LEU A 59 2.05 1.07 5.18
C LEU A 59 2.67 1.28 6.57
N GLU A 60 3.38 2.38 6.80
CA GLU A 60 3.94 2.73 8.11
C GLU A 60 2.84 2.94 9.16
N GLN A 61 1.69 3.51 8.79
CA GLN A 61 0.56 3.72 9.70
C GLN A 61 -0.07 2.41 10.20
N VAL A 62 -0.14 1.39 9.34
CA VAL A 62 -0.71 0.08 9.70
C VAL A 62 0.34 -0.91 10.18
N TYR A 63 1.62 -0.55 10.12
CA TYR A 63 2.73 -1.39 10.58
C TYR A 63 2.51 -1.96 11.99
N PRO A 64 2.06 -1.18 13.01
CA PRO A 64 1.81 -1.72 14.34
C PRO A 64 0.73 -2.80 14.36
N ILE A 65 -0.32 -2.65 13.54
CA ILE A 65 -1.45 -3.58 13.45
C ILE A 65 -1.00 -4.91 12.84
N ILE A 66 -0.12 -4.86 11.84
CA ILE A 66 0.36 -6.05 11.13
C ILE A 66 1.61 -6.68 11.76
N SER A 67 2.32 -5.96 12.64
CA SER A 67 3.54 -6.44 13.29
C SER A 67 3.31 -7.63 14.23
N ASP A 68 2.09 -7.79 14.73
CA ASP A 68 1.72 -8.83 15.70
C ASP A 68 1.14 -10.11 15.03
N GLY A 69 1.24 -10.26 13.70
CA GLY A 69 0.71 -11.45 13.02
C GLY A 69 0.86 -11.56 11.50
N SER A 70 1.43 -10.57 10.82
CA SER A 70 1.76 -10.61 9.39
C SER A 70 3.27 -10.85 9.22
N PRO A 71 3.76 -11.43 8.09
CA PRO A 71 5.20 -11.49 7.87
C PRO A 71 5.78 -10.07 7.91
N SER A 72 6.79 -9.86 8.75
CA SER A 72 7.62 -8.65 8.91
C SER A 72 8.42 -8.32 7.64
N TYR A 73 7.74 -8.29 6.50
CA TYR A 73 8.32 -8.37 5.15
C TYR A 73 8.24 -7.05 4.39
N ILE A 74 7.60 -6.02 4.96
CA ILE A 74 7.57 -4.71 4.29
C ILE A 74 8.95 -4.08 4.34
N GLN A 75 9.60 -4.02 3.18
CA GLN A 75 10.86 -3.33 2.99
C GLN A 75 10.60 -1.91 2.51
N PHE A 76 11.09 -0.93 3.28
CA PHE A 76 10.95 0.50 2.97
C PHE A 76 12.20 1.11 2.33
N GLU A 77 13.28 0.34 2.23
CA GLU A 77 14.51 0.77 1.58
C GLU A 77 14.26 0.91 0.07
N ASP A 78 14.72 2.02 -0.51
CA ASP A 78 14.55 2.31 -1.93
C ASP A 78 13.09 2.16 -2.45
N PHE A 79 12.09 2.33 -1.58
CA PHE A 79 10.68 2.11 -1.89
C PHE A 79 10.21 2.86 -3.16
N GLY A 80 10.72 4.07 -3.38
CA GLY A 80 10.44 4.85 -4.59
C GLY A 80 10.85 4.19 -5.91
N LYS A 81 11.80 3.24 -5.88
CA LYS A 81 12.27 2.48 -7.05
C LYS A 81 11.51 1.15 -7.20
N TYR A 82 11.27 0.47 -6.08
CA TYR A 82 10.70 -0.88 -6.04
C TYR A 82 9.19 -0.92 -5.77
N ALA A 83 8.52 0.22 -5.61
CA ALA A 83 7.08 0.27 -5.35
C ALA A 83 6.24 -0.52 -6.37
N GLU A 84 6.63 -0.53 -7.66
CA GLU A 84 5.89 -1.26 -8.68
C GLU A 84 5.99 -2.79 -8.55
N SER A 85 7.13 -3.30 -8.06
CA SER A 85 7.35 -4.73 -7.83
C SER A 85 6.79 -5.19 -6.49
N ASP A 86 7.00 -4.40 -5.43
CA ASP A 86 6.82 -4.88 -4.06
C ASP A 86 5.41 -4.63 -3.53
N VAL A 87 4.82 -3.48 -3.86
CA VAL A 87 3.47 -3.09 -3.37
C VAL A 87 2.37 -4.09 -3.76
N PRO A 88 2.35 -4.69 -4.96
CA PRO A 88 1.39 -5.75 -5.27
C PRO A 88 1.39 -6.91 -4.26
N ASP A 89 2.57 -7.35 -3.84
CA ASP A 89 2.71 -8.45 -2.86
C ASP A 89 2.32 -8.00 -1.46
N TYR A 90 2.61 -6.74 -1.09
CA TYR A 90 2.12 -6.15 0.16
C TYR A 90 0.59 -6.08 0.19
N ILE A 91 -0.05 -5.62 -0.89
CA ILE A 91 -1.51 -5.59 -1.02
C ILE A 91 -2.11 -7.00 -0.87
N LYS A 92 -1.53 -8.00 -1.54
CA LYS A 92 -1.99 -9.39 -1.46
C LYS A 92 -1.90 -9.93 -0.02
N THR A 93 -0.77 -9.68 0.64
CA THR A 93 -0.55 -10.09 2.03
C THR A 93 -1.55 -9.44 2.98
N LEU A 94 -1.78 -8.12 2.83
CA LEU A 94 -2.76 -7.38 3.63
C LEU A 94 -4.18 -7.92 3.44
N LYS A 95 -4.60 -8.21 2.19
CA LYS A 95 -5.92 -8.81 1.91
C LYS A 95 -6.09 -10.16 2.61
N ASN A 96 -5.11 -11.04 2.48
CA ASN A 96 -5.14 -12.35 3.15
C ASN A 96 -5.20 -12.22 4.68
N TYR A 97 -4.47 -11.25 5.26
CA TYR A 97 -4.48 -10.98 6.69
C TYR A 97 -5.85 -10.46 7.17
N ILE A 98 -6.46 -9.54 6.40
CA ILE A 98 -7.82 -9.04 6.68
C ILE A 98 -8.83 -10.20 6.66
N GLU A 99 -8.74 -11.11 5.70
CA GLU A 99 -9.63 -12.28 5.62
C GLU A 99 -9.50 -13.18 6.85
N LYS A 100 -8.28 -13.47 7.31
CA LYS A 100 -8.05 -14.22 8.55
C LYS A 100 -8.66 -13.53 9.76
N LEU A 101 -8.42 -12.23 9.93
CA LEU A 101 -8.99 -11.45 11.04
C LEU A 101 -10.53 -11.49 11.05
N LYS A 102 -11.17 -11.49 9.88
CA LYS A 102 -12.63 -11.61 9.77
C LYS A 102 -13.12 -13.00 10.18
N GLN A 103 -12.40 -14.06 9.81
CA GLN A 103 -12.71 -15.44 10.22
C GLN A 103 -12.60 -15.61 11.74
N ASP A 104 -11.49 -15.18 12.34
CA ASP A 104 -11.27 -15.23 13.79
C ASP A 104 -12.33 -14.44 14.57
N THR A 105 -12.83 -13.34 14.00
CA THR A 105 -13.90 -12.53 14.60
C THR A 105 -15.26 -13.22 14.47
N SER A 106 -15.46 -14.08 13.48
CA SER A 106 -16.72 -14.81 13.27
C SER A 106 -16.79 -16.07 14.13
N GLU A 107 -15.67 -16.80 14.27
CA GLU A 107 -15.56 -18.01 15.12
C GLU A 107 -15.62 -17.71 16.62
N SER A 108 -15.27 -16.49 17.04
CA SER A 108 -15.33 -16.09 18.47
C SER A 108 -16.76 -15.75 18.96
N VAL A 109 -17.76 -15.79 18.07
CA VAL A 109 -19.15 -15.38 18.36
C VAL A 109 -20.13 -16.58 18.42
N GLU A 110 -19.64 -17.81 18.20
CA GLU A 110 -20.40 -19.06 18.37
C GLU A 110 -20.19 -19.73 19.74
#